data_AF-A0A970RBH0-F1
#
_entry.id   AF-A0A970RBH0-F1
#
_cell.length_a   1.000
_cell.length_b   1.000
_cell.length_c   1.000
_cell.angle_alpha   90.00
_cell.angle_beta   90.00
_cell.angle_gamma   90.00
#
_symmetry.space_group_name_H-M   'P 1'
#
loop_
_entity.id
_entity.type
_entity.pdbx_description
1 polymer ?
#
loop_
_entity_poly.entity_id
_entity_poly.type
_entity_poly.pdbx_seq_one_letter_code
_entity_poly.pdbx_strand_id
1 'polypeptide(L)'
;MDRHYLELGSYTHHPFYEKFILEIPDNWMLHAMYNVPLDEMMEIIDRSLAQGHTVAWGADISEKGFSWSNGLAVVPDEDKTDLSGTEKEKWEKLTPTERKKMLYSFDEPVKEKTITQQMRQKAFDNYSTTDDHAMEIVGNATDQNGNKYYIVKNSWGADGHIYNGYLYASESFVRYKTVDVMVHKNVIPQPIRQKMGI
;
A
#
# COMPACT_ATOMS: atom_id res chain seq x y z
N MET A 1 -25.52 2.06 -5.07
CA MET A 1 -24.17 2.60 -4.82
C MET A 1 -24.26 4.11 -4.77
N ASP A 2 -23.51 4.71 -3.83
CA ASP A 2 -23.46 6.15 -3.63
C ASP A 2 -23.02 6.86 -4.93
N ARG A 3 -23.66 7.98 -5.28
CA ARG A 3 -23.38 8.72 -6.54
C ARG A 3 -22.03 9.44 -6.50
N HIS A 4 -21.33 9.39 -5.37
CA HIS A 4 -20.20 10.23 -5.05
C HIS A 4 -18.88 9.47 -4.85
N TYR A 5 -18.93 8.16 -4.59
CA TYR A 5 -17.75 7.35 -4.30
C TYR A 5 -17.51 6.30 -5.37
N LEU A 6 -16.25 6.02 -5.64
CA LEU A 6 -15.79 5.01 -6.58
C LEU A 6 -14.75 4.13 -5.90
N GLU A 7 -14.89 2.83 -6.12
CA GLU A 7 -13.92 1.82 -5.72
C GLU A 7 -12.97 1.58 -6.89
N LEU A 8 -11.68 1.47 -6.58
CA LEU A 8 -10.58 1.38 -7.54
C LEU A 8 -9.64 0.26 -7.11
N GLY A 9 -9.17 -0.50 -8.08
CA GLY A 9 -8.05 -1.42 -7.93
C GLY A 9 -7.04 -1.25 -9.06
N SER A 10 -5.97 -2.05 -9.01
CA SER A 10 -4.93 -2.05 -10.03
C SER A 10 -4.41 -3.45 -10.31
N TYR A 11 -4.91 -4.04 -11.38
CA TYR A 11 -4.66 -5.43 -11.77
C TYR A 11 -4.55 -5.57 -13.29
N THR A 12 -3.81 -6.58 -13.75
CA THR A 12 -3.55 -6.82 -15.18
C THR A 12 -4.29 -8.02 -15.74
N HIS A 13 -5.01 -8.79 -14.91
CA HIS A 13 -5.87 -9.89 -15.39
C HIS A 13 -7.21 -9.39 -15.97
N HIS A 14 -7.51 -8.10 -15.81
CA HIS A 14 -8.60 -7.39 -16.47
C HIS A 14 -8.07 -6.14 -17.19
N PRO A 15 -8.75 -5.65 -18.24
CA PRO A 15 -8.37 -4.40 -18.89
C PRO A 15 -8.35 -3.21 -17.92
N PHE A 16 -7.42 -2.29 -18.13
CA PHE A 16 -7.44 -1.01 -17.43
C PHE A 16 -8.59 -0.14 -17.95
N TYR A 17 -9.05 0.76 -17.07
CA TYR A 17 -10.14 1.71 -17.27
C TYR A 17 -11.53 1.10 -17.39
N GLU A 18 -11.64 -0.22 -17.27
CA GLU A 18 -12.90 -0.94 -17.23
C GLU A 18 -13.30 -1.29 -15.80
N LYS A 19 -14.57 -1.68 -15.63
CA LYS A 19 -15.05 -2.24 -14.37
C LYS A 19 -14.90 -3.74 -14.37
N PHE A 20 -14.53 -4.31 -13.23
CA PHE A 20 -14.53 -5.75 -13.04
C PHE A 20 -14.91 -6.09 -11.59
N ILE A 21 -15.28 -7.35 -11.37
CA ILE A 21 -15.58 -7.88 -10.05
C ILE A 21 -14.27 -8.44 -9.50
N LEU A 22 -13.77 -7.87 -8.40
CA LEU A 22 -12.61 -8.43 -7.72
C LEU A 22 -12.96 -9.80 -7.13
N GLU A 23 -12.18 -10.82 -7.49
CA GLU A 23 -12.44 -12.23 -7.18
C GLU A 23 -11.96 -12.63 -5.78
N ILE A 24 -12.50 -11.97 -4.76
CA ILE A 24 -12.22 -12.25 -3.34
C ILE A 24 -13.48 -12.78 -2.62
N PRO A 25 -13.35 -13.64 -1.59
CA PRO A 25 -14.49 -14.21 -0.88
C PRO A 25 -15.41 -13.16 -0.24
N ASP A 26 -14.85 -12.06 0.26
CA ASP A 26 -15.59 -11.02 0.98
C ASP A 26 -16.40 -10.12 0.02
N ASN A 27 -16.10 -10.12 -1.28
CA ASN A 27 -16.94 -9.48 -2.30
C ASN A 27 -18.10 -10.39 -2.77
N TRP A 28 -18.85 -10.95 -1.82
CA TRP A 28 -20.00 -11.82 -2.09
C TRP A 28 -21.18 -11.08 -2.76
N MET A 29 -21.20 -9.75 -2.69
CA MET A 29 -22.18 -8.91 -3.39
C MET A 29 -21.86 -8.73 -4.89
N LEU A 30 -20.70 -9.21 -5.35
CA LEU A 30 -20.24 -9.08 -6.73
C LEU A 30 -20.21 -7.61 -7.19
N HIS A 31 -19.80 -6.72 -6.29
CA HIS A 31 -19.65 -5.32 -6.60
C HIS A 31 -18.46 -5.13 -7.54
N ALA A 32 -18.67 -4.29 -8.56
CA ALA A 32 -17.65 -3.98 -9.54
C ALA A 32 -16.88 -2.72 -9.15
N MET A 33 -15.55 -2.80 -9.22
CA MET A 33 -14.64 -1.68 -9.04
C MET A 33 -14.02 -1.29 -10.38
N TYR A 34 -13.53 -0.05 -10.48
CA TYR A 34 -12.76 0.39 -11.64
C TYR A 34 -11.31 -0.08 -11.55
N ASN A 35 -10.72 -0.48 -12.68
CA ASN A 35 -9.32 -0.85 -12.75
C ASN A 35 -8.47 0.30 -13.32
N VAL A 36 -7.35 0.63 -12.70
CA VAL A 36 -6.41 1.66 -13.20
C VAL A 36 -4.96 1.19 -13.09
N PRO A 37 -4.03 1.73 -13.90
CA PRO A 37 -2.59 1.45 -13.72
C PRO A 37 -2.11 1.83 -12.30
N LEU A 38 -1.11 1.12 -11.79
CA LEU A 38 -0.62 1.28 -10.41
C LEU A 38 -0.22 2.73 -10.11
N ASP A 39 0.49 3.39 -11.01
CA ASP A 39 0.91 4.77 -10.82
C ASP A 39 -0.28 5.74 -10.76
N GLU A 40 -1.34 5.47 -11.52
CA GLU A 40 -2.57 6.25 -11.50
C GLU A 40 -3.39 6.00 -10.22
N MET A 41 -3.39 4.76 -9.70
CA MET A 41 -3.98 4.45 -8.38
C MET A 41 -3.30 5.28 -7.28
N MET A 42 -1.96 5.34 -7.30
CA MET A 42 -1.20 6.14 -6.34
C MET A 42 -1.43 7.64 -6.51
N GLU A 43 -1.49 8.14 -7.74
CA GLU A 43 -1.82 9.55 -8.03
C GLU A 43 -3.19 9.94 -7.46
N ILE A 44 -4.18 9.04 -7.57
CA ILE A 44 -5.53 9.27 -7.03
C ILE A 44 -5.51 9.35 -5.50
N ILE A 45 -4.79 8.45 -4.82
CA ILE A 45 -4.64 8.47 -3.36
C ILE A 45 -4.01 9.80 -2.92
N ASP A 46 -2.91 10.19 -3.56
CA ASP A 46 -2.19 11.44 -3.25
C ASP A 46 -3.07 12.67 -3.47
N ARG A 47 -3.79 12.70 -4.58
CA ARG A 47 -4.68 13.80 -4.89
C ARG A 47 -5.86 13.86 -3.93
N SER A 48 -6.38 12.73 -3.49
CA SER A 48 -7.41 12.68 -2.45
C SER A 48 -6.96 13.40 -1.19
N LEU A 49 -5.78 13.04 -0.69
CA LEU A 49 -5.19 13.64 0.51
C LEU A 49 -4.87 15.13 0.30
N ALA A 50 -4.32 15.50 -0.86
CA ALA A 50 -4.02 16.90 -1.20
C ALA A 50 -5.29 17.78 -1.28
N GLN A 51 -6.45 17.19 -1.56
CA GLN A 51 -7.74 17.87 -1.58
C GLN A 51 -8.50 17.78 -0.25
N GLY A 52 -7.89 17.25 0.81
CA GLY A 52 -8.50 17.13 2.14
C GLY A 52 -9.50 15.99 2.28
N HIS A 53 -9.47 15.00 1.37
CA HIS A 53 -10.29 13.81 1.42
C HIS A 53 -9.48 12.60 1.90
N THR A 54 -10.04 11.84 2.85
CA THR A 54 -9.49 10.55 3.28
C THR A 54 -9.80 9.46 2.25
N VAL A 55 -9.13 8.31 2.38
CA VAL A 55 -9.27 7.16 1.48
C VAL A 55 -9.61 5.93 2.32
N ALA A 56 -10.72 5.25 2.01
CA ALA A 56 -10.94 3.90 2.56
C ALA A 56 -10.00 2.94 1.85
N TRP A 57 -9.28 2.13 2.62
CA TRP A 57 -8.13 1.37 2.14
C TRP A 57 -8.24 -0.09 2.60
N GLY A 58 -8.50 -0.99 1.64
CA GLY A 58 -8.36 -2.43 1.84
C GLY A 58 -6.94 -2.86 1.53
N ALA A 59 -6.35 -3.69 2.40
CA ALA A 59 -4.98 -4.16 2.22
C ALA A 59 -4.73 -5.53 2.86
N ASP A 60 -3.73 -6.24 2.32
CA ASP A 60 -3.11 -7.37 3.00
C ASP A 60 -2.11 -6.86 4.06
N ILE A 61 -2.32 -7.23 5.32
CA ILE A 61 -1.43 -6.86 6.42
C ILE A 61 -0.69 -8.07 7.02
N SER A 62 -0.82 -9.25 6.41
CA SER A 62 -0.19 -10.51 6.80
C SER A 62 1.30 -10.58 6.42
N GLU A 63 1.98 -9.44 6.49
CA GLU A 63 3.35 -9.23 6.05
C GLU A 63 4.30 -9.05 7.22
N LYS A 64 5.54 -9.55 7.09
CA LYS A 64 6.60 -9.32 8.10
C LYS A 64 6.90 -7.84 8.31
N GLY A 65 6.69 -7.05 7.26
CA GLY A 65 6.90 -5.62 7.29
C GLY A 65 5.75 -4.83 7.93
N PHE A 66 4.63 -5.47 8.26
CA PHE A 66 3.57 -4.88 9.06
C PHE A 66 3.81 -5.15 10.54
N SER A 67 3.88 -4.09 11.34
CA SER A 67 4.05 -4.18 12.78
C SER A 67 3.13 -3.21 13.49
N TRP A 68 2.07 -3.75 14.11
CA TRP A 68 1.15 -2.95 14.93
C TRP A 68 1.85 -2.29 16.11
N SER A 69 2.68 -3.04 16.85
CA SER A 69 3.39 -2.53 18.02
C SER A 69 4.34 -1.37 17.70
N ASN A 70 4.96 -1.39 16.52
CA ASN A 70 5.83 -0.31 16.04
C ASN A 70 5.08 0.71 15.17
N GLY A 71 3.79 0.51 14.93
CA GLY A 71 2.95 1.40 14.13
C GLY A 71 3.48 1.64 12.72
N LEU A 72 4.08 0.62 12.09
CA LEU A 72 4.76 0.74 10.79
C LEU A 72 4.34 -0.38 9.83
N ALA A 73 4.23 -0.05 8.55
CA ALA A 73 4.06 -1.01 7.46
C ALA A 73 5.04 -0.68 6.33
N VAL A 74 6.01 -1.56 6.07
CA VAL A 74 7.11 -1.36 5.11
C VAL A 74 7.35 -2.62 4.26
N VAL A 75 8.05 -2.48 3.13
CA VAL A 75 8.46 -3.59 2.25
C VAL A 75 9.98 -3.54 2.07
N PRO A 76 10.76 -3.99 3.07
CA PRO A 76 12.22 -3.95 3.00
C PRO A 76 12.75 -4.70 1.78
N ASP A 77 13.77 -4.14 1.13
CA ASP A 77 14.48 -4.80 0.05
C ASP A 77 15.42 -5.87 0.63
N GLU A 78 14.97 -7.13 0.60
CA GLU A 78 15.76 -8.28 1.03
C GLU A 78 16.91 -8.62 0.06
N ASP A 79 16.73 -8.31 -1.23
CA ASP A 79 17.68 -8.67 -2.29
C ASP A 79 18.85 -7.68 -2.35
N LYS A 80 18.62 -6.45 -1.88
CA LYS A 80 19.65 -5.41 -1.67
C LYS A 80 20.59 -5.26 -2.87
N THR A 81 20.02 -5.22 -4.06
CA THR A 81 20.77 -5.30 -5.33
C THR A 81 21.75 -4.14 -5.54
N ASP A 82 21.52 -3.02 -4.85
CA ASP A 82 22.24 -1.77 -5.09
C ASP A 82 23.20 -1.39 -3.95
N LEU A 83 23.48 -2.31 -3.02
CA LEU A 83 24.51 -2.06 -2.00
C LEU A 83 25.88 -1.88 -2.63
N SER A 84 26.63 -0.88 -2.15
CA SER A 84 27.99 -0.62 -2.58
C SER A 84 28.91 -0.34 -1.39
N GLY A 85 30.22 -0.50 -1.59
CA GLY A 85 31.25 -0.19 -0.60
C GLY A 85 31.05 -0.88 0.75
N THR A 86 31.22 -0.11 1.83
CA THR A 86 31.21 -0.62 3.22
C THR A 86 29.86 -1.19 3.66
N GLU A 87 28.74 -0.74 3.08
CA GLU A 87 27.42 -1.28 3.38
C GLU A 87 27.24 -2.68 2.81
N LYS A 88 27.78 -2.92 1.61
CA LYS A 88 27.82 -4.26 1.00
C LYS A 88 28.66 -5.22 1.83
N GLU A 89 29.85 -4.80 2.23
CA GLU A 89 30.73 -5.63 3.07
C GLU A 89 30.11 -5.97 4.43
N LYS A 90 29.43 -5.00 5.07
CA LYS A 90 28.69 -5.25 6.31
C LYS A 90 27.57 -6.26 6.07
N TRP A 91 26.79 -6.09 5.00
CA TRP A 91 25.68 -6.97 4.66
C TRP A 91 26.11 -8.42 4.37
N GLU A 92 27.18 -8.60 3.60
CA GLU A 92 27.70 -9.91 3.23
C GLU A 92 28.18 -10.72 4.43
N LYS A 93 28.68 -10.04 5.48
CA LYS A 93 29.12 -10.67 6.74
C LYS A 93 27.96 -11.12 7.64
N LEU A 94 26.77 -10.58 7.47
CA LEU A 94 25.61 -10.94 8.28
C LEU A 94 25.04 -12.30 7.85
N THR A 95 24.69 -13.12 8.83
CA THR A 95 23.90 -14.35 8.64
C THR A 95 22.48 -14.03 8.16
N PRO A 96 21.77 -14.99 7.56
CA PRO A 96 20.36 -14.79 7.16
C PRO A 96 19.46 -14.32 8.31
N THR A 97 19.71 -14.77 9.53
CA THR A 97 18.95 -14.36 10.72
C THR A 97 19.25 -12.92 11.11
N GLU A 98 20.51 -12.50 11.10
CA GLU A 98 20.89 -11.11 11.41
C GLU A 98 20.38 -10.14 10.34
N ARG A 99 20.42 -10.53 9.07
CA ARG A 99 19.83 -9.74 7.97
C ARG A 99 18.35 -9.50 8.19
N LYS A 100 17.57 -10.55 8.51
CA LYS A 100 16.15 -10.43 8.83
C LYS A 100 15.93 -9.54 10.05
N LYS A 101 16.68 -9.75 11.13
CA LYS A 101 16.56 -8.92 12.33
C LYS A 101 16.78 -7.44 12.01
N MET A 102 17.79 -7.13 11.20
CA MET A 102 18.09 -5.76 10.81
C MET A 102 17.03 -5.13 9.88
N LEU A 103 16.45 -5.92 8.96
CA LEU A 103 15.42 -5.43 8.04
C LEU A 103 14.07 -5.19 8.72
N TYR A 104 13.77 -5.94 9.77
CA TYR A 104 12.48 -5.96 10.45
C TYR A 104 12.59 -5.56 11.93
N SER A 105 13.62 -4.82 12.32
CA SER A 105 13.69 -4.27 13.69
C SER A 105 12.83 -3.02 13.86
N PHE A 106 12.55 -2.31 12.76
CA PHE A 106 11.81 -1.04 12.74
C PHE A 106 12.50 0.11 13.51
N ASP A 107 13.78 -0.05 13.85
CA ASP A 107 14.54 0.97 14.60
C ASP A 107 14.95 2.16 13.72
N GLU A 108 15.19 1.90 12.43
CA GLU A 108 15.65 2.89 11.45
C GLU A 108 15.02 2.60 10.07
N PRO A 109 14.81 3.62 9.22
CA PRO A 109 14.36 3.43 7.86
C PRO A 109 15.33 2.54 7.09
N VAL A 110 14.77 1.55 6.41
CA VAL A 110 15.49 0.65 5.52
C VAL A 110 15.10 0.95 4.08
N LYS A 111 16.00 0.64 3.15
CA LYS A 111 15.65 0.68 1.74
C LYS A 111 14.52 -0.32 1.46
N GLU A 112 13.50 0.15 0.75
CA GLU A 112 12.34 -0.63 0.37
C GLU A 112 12.38 -1.05 -1.11
N LYS A 113 11.60 -2.08 -1.44
CA LYS A 113 11.48 -2.55 -2.82
C LYS A 113 10.77 -1.51 -3.69
N THR A 114 11.28 -1.34 -4.92
CA THR A 114 10.57 -0.60 -5.96
C THR A 114 9.46 -1.48 -6.54
N ILE A 115 8.20 -1.13 -6.26
CA ILE A 115 7.06 -1.96 -6.62
C ILE A 115 6.58 -1.72 -8.05
N THR A 116 6.63 -2.78 -8.86
CA THR A 116 6.13 -2.78 -10.25
C THR A 116 4.72 -3.38 -10.34
N GLN A 117 3.98 -3.04 -11.41
CA GLN A 117 2.67 -3.63 -11.70
C GLN A 117 2.72 -5.16 -11.75
N GLN A 118 3.75 -5.73 -12.38
CA GLN A 118 3.90 -7.18 -12.52
C GLN A 118 4.17 -7.86 -11.18
N MET A 119 4.98 -7.25 -10.31
CA MET A 119 5.20 -7.77 -8.96
C MET A 119 3.91 -7.80 -8.16
N ARG A 120 3.12 -6.72 -8.23
CA ARG A 120 1.81 -6.61 -7.59
C ARG A 120 0.85 -7.70 -8.10
N GLN A 121 0.73 -7.87 -9.42
CA GLN A 121 -0.13 -8.91 -9.99
C GLN A 121 0.28 -10.30 -9.52
N LYS A 122 1.57 -10.63 -9.62
CA LYS A 122 2.08 -11.94 -9.20
C LYS A 122 1.76 -12.24 -7.73
N ALA A 123 1.80 -11.22 -6.87
CA ALA A 123 1.49 -11.38 -5.45
C ALA A 123 0.02 -11.70 -5.20
N PHE A 124 -0.88 -11.10 -5.97
CA PHE A 124 -2.30 -11.44 -5.94
C PHE A 124 -2.55 -12.86 -6.46
N ASP A 125 -2.00 -13.19 -7.64
CA ASP A 125 -2.20 -14.50 -8.29
C ASP A 125 -1.68 -15.69 -7.46
N ASN A 126 -0.63 -15.47 -6.66
CA ASN A 126 -0.01 -16.51 -5.85
C ASN A 126 -0.44 -16.49 -4.38
N TYR A 127 -1.44 -15.68 -4.03
CA TYR A 127 -1.97 -15.52 -2.68
C TYR A 127 -0.95 -15.04 -1.63
N SER A 128 0.10 -14.31 -2.05
CA SER A 128 0.92 -13.54 -1.11
C SER A 128 0.37 -12.13 -0.86
N THR A 129 -0.64 -11.72 -1.62
CA THR A 129 -1.54 -10.61 -1.29
C THR A 129 -2.97 -11.13 -1.41
N THR A 130 -3.70 -11.08 -0.32
CA THR A 130 -5.08 -11.52 -0.12
C THR A 130 -5.92 -10.39 0.49
N ASP A 131 -7.23 -10.57 0.58
CA ASP A 131 -8.09 -9.61 1.30
C ASP A 131 -8.06 -9.94 2.80
N ASP A 132 -7.55 -9.01 3.62
CA ASP A 132 -7.19 -9.25 5.01
C ASP A 132 -7.79 -8.20 5.95
N HIS A 133 -7.61 -6.90 5.66
CA HIS A 133 -8.02 -5.84 6.58
C HIS A 133 -8.36 -4.52 5.88
N ALA A 134 -9.35 -3.81 6.44
CA ALA A 134 -9.78 -2.49 5.97
C ALA A 134 -9.45 -1.39 6.99
N MET A 135 -8.85 -0.30 6.52
CA MET A 135 -8.40 0.85 7.29
C MET A 135 -8.74 2.16 6.55
N GLU A 136 -8.31 3.31 7.10
CA GLU A 136 -8.50 4.62 6.49
C GLU A 136 -7.16 5.37 6.38
N ILE A 137 -6.76 5.75 5.15
CA ILE A 137 -5.62 6.65 4.95
C ILE A 137 -6.12 8.09 5.15
N VAL A 138 -5.49 8.80 6.08
CA VAL A 138 -5.94 10.14 6.53
C VAL A 138 -4.94 11.26 6.27
N GLY A 139 -3.71 10.95 5.86
CA GLY A 139 -2.69 11.97 5.63
C GLY A 139 -1.38 11.41 5.09
N ASN A 140 -0.42 12.31 4.93
CA ASN A 140 0.94 12.00 4.49
C ASN A 140 1.93 12.36 5.61
N ALA A 141 3.03 11.62 5.66
CA ALA A 141 4.17 11.86 6.52
C ALA A 141 5.48 11.61 5.75
N THR A 142 6.58 12.08 6.32
CA THR A 142 7.91 11.89 5.75
C THR A 142 8.86 11.52 6.89
N ASP A 143 9.70 10.52 6.68
CA ASP A 143 10.73 10.13 7.65
C ASP A 143 11.96 11.05 7.62
N GLN A 144 12.95 10.78 8.47
CA GLN A 144 14.19 11.56 8.56
C GLN A 144 15.05 11.52 7.28
N ASN A 145 14.81 10.56 6.39
CA ASN A 145 15.54 10.38 5.13
C ASN A 145 14.77 10.93 3.92
N GLY A 146 13.58 11.49 4.12
CA GLY A 146 12.74 12.01 3.04
C GLY A 146 11.81 10.96 2.42
N ASN A 147 11.74 9.74 2.96
CA ASN A 147 10.84 8.72 2.41
C ASN A 147 9.39 9.01 2.81
N LYS A 148 8.48 8.79 1.87
CA LYS A 148 7.06 9.06 2.03
C LYS A 148 6.32 7.91 2.72
N TYR A 149 5.48 8.29 3.67
CA TYR A 149 4.54 7.40 4.35
C TYR A 149 3.13 7.99 4.30
N TYR A 150 2.14 7.10 4.34
CA TYR A 150 0.74 7.41 4.55
C TYR A 150 0.41 7.22 6.02
N ILE A 151 -0.29 8.20 6.60
CA ILE A 151 -0.84 8.10 7.95
C ILE A 151 -2.15 7.34 7.84
N VAL A 152 -2.24 6.21 8.54
CA VAL A 152 -3.36 5.29 8.49
C VAL A 152 -4.02 5.21 9.85
N LYS A 153 -5.32 5.44 9.90
CA LYS A 153 -6.16 5.21 11.07
C LYS A 153 -6.60 3.75 11.08
N ASN A 154 -6.27 3.05 12.15
CA ASN A 154 -6.70 1.66 12.36
C ASN A 154 -7.90 1.59 13.32
N SER A 155 -8.49 0.40 13.45
CA SER A 155 -9.70 0.11 14.24
C SER A 155 -9.45 -0.81 15.44
N TRP A 156 -8.19 -1.01 15.85
CA TRP A 156 -7.80 -1.91 16.95
C TRP A 156 -7.64 -1.23 18.32
N GLY A 157 -8.14 -0.01 18.45
CA GLY A 157 -8.03 0.78 19.68
C GLY A 157 -6.77 1.66 19.73
N ALA A 158 -6.82 2.66 20.61
CA ALA A 158 -5.75 3.66 20.77
C ALA A 158 -4.95 3.49 22.06
N ASP A 159 -5.53 2.86 23.08
CA ASP A 159 -4.96 2.80 24.42
C ASP A 159 -3.62 2.03 24.44
N GLY A 160 -2.55 2.73 24.85
CA GLY A 160 -1.21 2.15 24.94
C GLY A 160 -0.50 1.93 23.60
N HIS A 161 -1.11 2.31 22.48
CA HIS A 161 -0.46 2.27 21.16
C HIS A 161 0.43 3.49 20.95
N ILE A 162 1.63 3.31 20.38
CA ILE A 162 2.66 4.35 20.29
C ILE A 162 2.24 5.58 19.47
N TYR A 163 1.25 5.43 18.57
CA TYR A 163 0.69 6.50 17.76
C TYR A 163 -0.81 6.66 17.97
N ASN A 164 -1.33 6.33 19.16
CA ASN A 164 -2.74 6.48 19.52
C ASN A 164 -3.70 5.81 18.53
N GLY A 165 -3.36 4.61 18.05
CA GLY A 165 -4.20 3.81 17.13
C GLY A 165 -3.96 4.08 15.64
N TYR A 166 -3.00 4.95 15.30
CA TYR A 166 -2.57 5.18 13.93
C TYR A 166 -1.34 4.34 13.58
N LEU A 167 -1.07 4.13 12.30
CA LEU A 167 0.17 3.56 11.80
C LEU A 167 0.65 4.34 10.58
N TYR A 168 1.91 4.14 10.22
CA TYR A 168 2.55 4.74 9.06
C TYR A 168 2.87 3.64 8.04
N ALA A 169 2.19 3.68 6.90
CA ALA A 169 2.42 2.75 5.80
C ALA A 169 3.27 3.41 4.73
N SER A 170 4.42 2.81 4.38
CA SER A 170 5.27 3.36 3.35
C SER A 170 4.58 3.38 1.99
N GLU A 171 5.06 4.21 1.08
CA GLU A 171 4.57 4.20 -0.29
C GLU A 171 4.73 2.81 -0.95
N SER A 172 5.85 2.13 -0.72
CA SER A 172 6.07 0.78 -1.23
C SER A 172 5.06 -0.22 -0.65
N PHE A 173 4.72 -0.13 0.63
CA PHE A 173 3.70 -0.99 1.23
C PHE A 173 2.33 -0.75 0.60
N VAL A 174 1.88 0.51 0.49
CA VAL A 174 0.59 0.84 -0.13
C VAL A 174 0.55 0.40 -1.60
N ARG A 175 1.61 0.63 -2.38
CA ARG A 175 1.68 0.16 -3.78
C ARG A 175 1.53 -1.36 -3.89
N TYR A 176 2.14 -2.09 -2.98
CA TYR A 176 2.24 -3.55 -3.08
C TYR A 176 1.04 -4.29 -2.50
N LYS A 177 0.51 -3.81 -1.37
CA LYS A 177 -0.41 -4.56 -0.51
C LYS A 177 -1.83 -4.03 -0.46
N THR A 178 -2.10 -2.85 -1.05
CA THR A 178 -3.48 -2.42 -1.32
C THR A 178 -4.21 -3.49 -2.10
N VAL A 179 -5.45 -3.80 -1.75
CA VAL A 179 -6.35 -4.65 -2.53
C VAL A 179 -7.25 -3.75 -3.36
N ASP A 180 -7.97 -2.85 -2.69
CA ASP A 180 -8.81 -1.81 -3.27
C ASP A 180 -8.70 -0.50 -2.47
N VAL A 181 -9.16 0.58 -3.10
CA VAL A 181 -9.40 1.86 -2.43
C VAL A 181 -10.75 2.44 -2.82
N MET A 182 -11.42 3.09 -1.88
CA MET A 182 -12.61 3.88 -2.15
C MET A 182 -12.34 5.36 -1.93
N VAL A 183 -12.63 6.16 -2.96
CA VAL A 183 -12.39 7.61 -2.97
C VAL A 183 -13.62 8.38 -3.45
N HIS A 184 -13.70 9.65 -3.08
CA HIS A 184 -14.71 10.54 -3.64
C HIS A 184 -14.38 10.88 -5.10
N LYS A 185 -15.31 10.72 -6.04
CA LYS A 185 -15.09 10.85 -7.50
C LYS A 185 -14.43 12.17 -7.96
N ASN A 186 -14.59 13.25 -7.19
CA ASN A 186 -14.01 14.55 -7.54
C ASN A 186 -12.49 14.58 -7.40
N VAL A 187 -11.92 13.67 -6.61
CA VAL A 187 -10.46 13.59 -6.40
C VAL A 187 -9.76 12.91 -7.58
N ILE A 188 -10.48 12.16 -8.42
CA ILE A 188 -9.89 11.50 -9.58
C ILE A 188 -9.48 12.58 -10.60
N PRO A 189 -8.20 12.63 -11.02
CA PRO A 189 -7.71 13.55 -12.06
C PRO A 189 -8.56 13.48 -13.34
N GLN A 190 -8.79 14.65 -13.96
CA GLN A 190 -9.58 14.74 -15.20
C GLN A 190 -9.05 13.82 -16.33
N PRO A 191 -7.73 13.71 -16.59
CA PRO A 191 -7.23 12.79 -17.62
C PRO A 191 -7.59 11.32 -17.34
N ILE A 192 -7.58 10.89 -16.08
CA ILE A 192 -7.92 9.53 -15.70
C ILE A 192 -9.43 9.29 -15.84
N ARG A 193 -10.26 10.24 -15.39
CA ARG A 193 -11.73 10.18 -15.58
C ARG A 193 -12.12 10.02 -17.06
N GLN A 194 -11.45 10.75 -17.96
CA GLN A 194 -11.68 10.62 -19.40
C GLN A 194 -11.37 9.22 -19.92
N LYS A 195 -10.28 8.59 -19.46
CA LYS A 195 -9.94 7.20 -19.82
C LYS A 195 -10.97 6.20 -19.29
N MET A 196 -11.50 6.43 -18.09
CA MET A 196 -12.55 5.62 -17.44
C MET A 196 -13.96 5.87 -18.00
N GLY A 197 -14.16 6.92 -18.81
CA GLY A 197 -15.47 7.29 -19.34
C GLY A 197 -16.44 7.87 -18.31
N ILE A 198 -15.94 8.60 -17.30
CA ILE A 198 -16.74 9.23 -16.22
C ILE A 198 -16.55 10.74 -16.10
#